data_AF-A0A9Q2ZV47-F1
#
_entry.id   AF-A0A9Q2ZV47-F1
#
_cell.length_a   1.000
_cell.length_b   1.000
_cell.length_c   1.000
_cell.angle_alpha   90.00
_cell.angle_beta   90.00
_cell.angle_gamma   90.00
#
_symmetry.space_group_name_H-M   'P 1'
#
loop_
_entity.id
_entity.type
_entity.pdbx_description
1 polymer ?
#
loop_
_entity_poly.entity_id
_entity_poly.type
_entity_poly.pdbx_seq_one_letter_code
_entity_poly.pdbx_strand_id
1 'polypeptide(L)'
;MAIHRSKSSQRSSPEVERLVADSISLAASGSQVEDRFWEGRLDERLLRLLKSQNQNAIDAALDQTFRINTIAFEVLADAAETLAESIRIEHDGQQWDTLLLAIPIVAHTRYQIPSGPLPTTVVQATALALHNTVTAVDSRLAIVPWLYSIDQMPQSHCQTRVLTETLAMAAVTGSDIKLELRDMSETIAVLADPRFIVAVVAAPTGSPLFRWQAETPLRQERGVSLIGWQNAMHDPIASLLPGCEFELLLPEAYFTNCRLADKHVRPLSIRAAVNFLESTIGVLPAGLSSVVGAFGEEQADEYRISFSIKGSSEINYGVIWPLYDRESVANDALNDLSDDESPIKRICDALRDAGVEDVFRHAMLFDPELCDDCGAPLFPDRLGEQVHAEMPEDTPSQQPLFH
;
A
#
# COMPACT_ATOMS: atom_id res chain seq x y z
N MET A 1 -4.94 1.77 2.60
CA MET A 1 -6.42 1.85 2.52
C MET A 1 -7.04 1.69 3.90
N ALA A 2 -7.75 2.73 4.37
CA ALA A 2 -8.49 2.70 5.62
C ALA A 2 -9.72 1.78 5.49
N ILE A 3 -9.74 0.70 6.28
CA ILE A 3 -10.86 -0.23 6.32
C ILE A 3 -12.00 0.45 7.08
N HIS A 4 -13.12 0.71 6.42
CA HIS A 4 -14.33 1.20 7.08
C HIS A 4 -14.81 0.13 8.09
N ARG A 5 -14.51 0.36 9.38
CA ARG A 5 -14.81 -0.56 10.49
C ARG A 5 -16.31 -0.54 10.81
N SER A 6 -17.06 -1.53 10.33
CA SER A 6 -18.44 -1.73 10.78
C SER A 6 -18.47 -2.28 12.22
N LYS A 7 -19.10 -1.54 13.14
CA LYS A 7 -19.31 -1.97 14.54
C LYS A 7 -20.29 -3.15 14.59
N SER A 8 -19.77 -4.36 14.82
CA SER A 8 -20.57 -5.47 15.34
C SER A 8 -20.02 -5.88 16.71
N SER A 9 -20.82 -5.62 17.75
CA SER A 9 -20.62 -6.18 19.10
C SER A 9 -20.97 -7.66 19.06
N GLN A 10 -20.09 -8.47 18.48
CA GLN A 10 -20.15 -9.92 18.59
C GLN A 10 -19.25 -10.37 19.75
N ARG A 11 -19.79 -11.22 20.62
CA ARG A 11 -19.01 -12.03 21.57
C ARG A 11 -17.81 -12.61 20.81
N SER A 12 -16.59 -12.36 21.29
CA SER A 12 -15.36 -12.84 20.66
C SER A 12 -15.48 -14.34 20.39
N SER A 13 -15.28 -14.73 19.13
CA SER A 13 -15.25 -16.14 18.75
C SER A 13 -14.10 -16.83 19.51
N PRO A 14 -14.26 -18.09 19.95
CA PRO A 14 -13.16 -18.85 20.56
C PRO A 14 -11.90 -18.93 19.68
N GLU A 15 -12.04 -18.77 18.36
CA GLU A 15 -10.91 -18.70 17.43
C GLU A 15 -10.13 -17.38 17.57
N VAL A 16 -10.84 -16.25 17.67
CA VAL A 16 -10.27 -14.91 17.87
C VAL A 16 -9.51 -14.86 19.19
N GLU A 17 -10.13 -15.34 20.28
CA GLU A 17 -9.50 -15.36 21.61
C GLU A 17 -8.19 -16.17 21.62
N ARG A 18 -8.15 -17.27 20.87
CA ARG A 18 -6.95 -18.12 20.77
C ARG A 18 -5.86 -17.48 19.93
N LEU A 19 -6.19 -16.82 18.82
CA LEU A 19 -5.22 -16.05 18.05
C LEU A 19 -4.59 -14.97 18.91
N VAL A 20 -5.42 -14.15 19.56
CA VAL A 20 -4.98 -13.08 20.45
C VAL A 20 -4.07 -13.62 21.56
N ALA A 21 -4.44 -14.74 22.20
CA ALA A 21 -3.63 -15.36 23.24
C ALA A 21 -2.29 -15.91 22.73
N ASP A 22 -2.27 -16.57 21.57
CA ASP A 22 -1.03 -17.08 20.96
C ASP A 22 -0.10 -15.92 20.54
N SER A 23 -0.65 -14.84 19.95
CA SER A 23 0.12 -13.63 19.59
C SER A 23 0.69 -12.91 20.81
N ILE A 24 -0.07 -12.77 21.90
CA ILE A 24 0.44 -12.19 23.16
C ILE A 24 1.55 -13.06 23.76
N SER A 25 1.39 -14.39 23.69
CA SER A 25 2.40 -15.32 24.22
C SER A 25 3.69 -15.28 23.41
N LEU A 26 3.59 -15.20 22.08
CA LEU A 26 4.74 -15.00 21.20
C LEU A 26 5.42 -13.65 21.45
N ALA A 27 4.66 -12.56 21.58
CA ALA A 27 5.20 -11.24 21.91
C ALA A 27 5.91 -11.18 23.28
N ALA A 28 5.52 -12.04 24.23
CA ALA A 28 6.13 -12.14 25.56
C ALA A 28 7.24 -13.20 25.64
N SER A 29 7.56 -13.88 24.55
CA SER A 29 8.55 -14.95 24.51
C SER A 29 9.95 -14.44 24.89
N GLY A 30 10.67 -15.25 25.68
CA GLY A 30 12.01 -14.90 26.17
C GLY A 30 13.16 -15.58 25.40
N SER A 31 12.86 -16.46 24.44
CA SER A 31 13.87 -17.25 23.75
C SER A 31 13.42 -17.75 22.38
N GLN A 32 14.37 -17.97 21.47
CA GLN A 32 14.08 -18.53 20.13
C GLN A 32 13.41 -19.92 20.14
N VAL A 33 13.55 -20.67 21.24
CA VAL A 33 12.88 -21.98 21.36
C VAL A 33 11.39 -21.79 21.64
N GLU A 34 11.05 -20.80 22.45
CA GLU A 34 9.68 -20.39 22.71
C GLU A 34 9.07 -19.70 21.50
N ASP A 35 9.82 -18.82 20.80
CA ASP A 35 9.36 -18.15 19.57
C ASP A 35 8.85 -19.18 18.57
N ARG A 36 9.68 -20.17 18.21
CA ARG A 36 9.32 -21.24 17.26
C ARG A 36 8.10 -22.05 17.70
N PHE A 37 7.91 -22.24 19.01
CA PHE A 37 6.75 -22.98 19.53
C PHE A 37 5.46 -22.17 19.36
N TRP A 38 5.50 -20.88 19.69
CA TRP A 38 4.33 -20.01 19.58
C TRP A 38 4.04 -19.64 18.13
N GLU A 39 5.05 -19.37 17.31
CA GLU A 39 4.96 -19.17 15.85
C GLU A 39 4.28 -20.36 15.20
N GLY A 40 4.77 -21.60 15.42
CA GLY A 40 4.17 -22.78 14.81
C GLY A 40 2.69 -22.99 15.19
N ARG A 41 2.30 -22.64 16.42
CA ARG A 41 0.89 -22.67 16.86
C ARG A 41 0.05 -21.57 16.22
N LEU A 42 0.57 -20.35 16.14
CA LEU A 42 -0.09 -19.21 15.51
C LEU A 42 -0.30 -19.49 14.02
N ASP A 43 0.73 -19.98 13.34
CA ASP A 43 0.71 -20.33 11.92
C ASP A 43 -0.34 -21.39 11.61
N GLU A 44 -0.42 -22.45 12.40
CA GLU A 44 -1.42 -23.52 12.21
C GLU A 44 -2.86 -22.98 12.31
N ARG A 45 -3.10 -22.00 13.19
CA ARG A 45 -4.43 -21.37 13.31
C ARG A 45 -4.71 -20.43 12.15
N LEU A 46 -3.78 -19.54 11.83
CA LEU A 46 -3.93 -18.59 10.72
C LEU A 46 -4.11 -19.31 9.39
N LEU A 47 -3.32 -20.34 9.10
CA LEU A 47 -3.46 -21.14 7.87
C LEU A 47 -4.84 -21.80 7.77
N ARG A 48 -5.45 -22.23 8.88
CA ARG A 48 -6.82 -22.76 8.84
C ARG A 48 -7.84 -21.69 8.47
N LEU A 49 -7.70 -20.49 9.03
CA LEU A 49 -8.60 -19.36 8.74
C LEU A 49 -8.43 -18.86 7.31
N LEU A 50 -7.20 -18.77 6.81
CA LEU A 50 -6.91 -18.40 5.42
C LEU A 50 -7.52 -19.43 4.45
N LYS A 51 -7.36 -20.73 4.73
CA LYS A 51 -7.94 -21.80 3.90
C LYS A 51 -9.46 -21.84 3.95
N SER A 52 -10.07 -21.55 5.09
CA SER A 52 -11.54 -21.45 5.21
C SER A 52 -12.10 -20.09 4.79
N GLN A 53 -11.24 -19.18 4.33
CA GLN A 53 -11.55 -17.80 3.96
C GLN A 53 -12.29 -17.01 5.05
N ASN A 54 -11.91 -17.24 6.31
CA ASN A 54 -12.49 -16.54 7.46
C ASN A 54 -11.72 -15.25 7.78
N GLN A 55 -11.79 -14.27 6.89
CA GLN A 55 -11.11 -12.98 7.06
C GLN A 55 -11.59 -12.22 8.31
N ASN A 56 -12.90 -12.25 8.60
CA ASN A 56 -13.50 -11.56 9.74
C ASN A 56 -12.87 -11.96 11.09
N ALA A 57 -12.47 -13.23 11.25
CA ALA A 57 -11.80 -13.69 12.47
C ALA A 57 -10.36 -13.15 12.59
N ILE A 58 -9.65 -13.00 11.46
CA ILE A 58 -8.31 -12.41 11.42
C ILE A 58 -8.41 -10.92 11.77
N ASP A 59 -9.33 -10.19 11.14
CA ASP A 59 -9.54 -8.75 11.38
C ASP A 59 -9.95 -8.47 12.83
N ALA A 60 -10.87 -9.27 13.38
CA ALA A 60 -11.29 -9.14 14.78
C ALA A 60 -10.13 -9.40 15.77
N ALA A 61 -9.24 -10.34 15.46
CA ALA A 61 -8.06 -10.60 16.28
C ALA A 61 -7.04 -9.46 16.18
N LEU A 62 -6.78 -8.95 14.97
CA LEU A 62 -5.94 -7.77 14.74
C LEU A 62 -6.45 -6.56 15.52
N ASP A 63 -7.74 -6.21 15.36
CA ASP A 63 -8.37 -5.10 16.08
C ASP A 63 -8.26 -5.27 17.61
N GLN A 64 -8.48 -6.48 18.12
CA GLN A 64 -8.37 -6.74 19.55
C GLN A 64 -6.93 -6.62 20.04
N THR A 65 -5.95 -7.20 19.34
CA THR A 65 -4.53 -7.07 19.70
C THR A 65 -4.07 -5.62 19.65
N PHE A 66 -4.47 -4.86 18.63
CA PHE A 66 -4.11 -3.45 18.47
C PHE A 66 -4.50 -2.63 19.71
N ARG A 67 -5.71 -2.87 20.26
CA ARG A 67 -6.22 -2.15 21.44
C ARG A 67 -5.54 -2.53 22.75
N ILE A 68 -5.08 -3.77 22.90
CA ILE A 68 -4.62 -4.29 24.20
C ILE A 68 -3.11 -4.49 24.30
N ASN A 69 -2.42 -4.71 23.18
CA ASN A 69 -0.99 -4.95 23.10
C ASN A 69 -0.48 -4.77 21.66
N THR A 70 0.12 -3.61 21.39
CA THR A 70 0.63 -3.24 20.06
C THR A 70 1.76 -4.16 19.56
N ILE A 71 2.57 -4.74 20.45
CA ILE A 71 3.60 -5.71 20.07
C ILE A 71 2.94 -7.02 19.60
N ALA A 72 1.90 -7.48 20.29
CA ALA A 72 1.14 -8.66 19.87
C ALA A 72 0.41 -8.43 18.54
N PHE A 73 -0.02 -7.20 18.28
CA PHE A 73 -0.57 -6.81 16.97
C PHE A 73 0.48 -6.92 15.86
N GLU A 74 1.69 -6.37 16.06
CA GLU A 74 2.76 -6.49 15.06
C GLU A 74 3.07 -7.97 14.75
N VAL A 75 3.18 -8.81 15.79
CA VAL A 75 3.39 -10.26 15.63
C VAL A 75 2.26 -10.94 14.84
N LEU A 76 1.01 -10.63 15.16
CA LEU A 76 -0.15 -11.21 14.46
C LEU A 76 -0.22 -10.75 13.00
N ALA A 77 0.02 -9.46 12.76
CA ALA A 77 0.01 -8.87 11.42
C ALA A 77 1.11 -9.48 10.55
N ASP A 78 2.35 -9.55 11.04
CA ASP A 78 3.48 -10.12 10.30
C ASP A 78 3.25 -11.61 9.96
N ALA A 79 2.73 -12.40 10.91
CA ALA A 79 2.38 -13.79 10.66
C ALA A 79 1.24 -13.94 9.63
N ALA A 80 0.20 -13.11 9.71
CA ALA A 80 -0.92 -13.14 8.76
C ALA A 80 -0.48 -12.74 7.35
N GLU A 81 0.32 -11.68 7.22
CA GLU A 81 0.91 -11.23 5.95
C GLU A 81 1.80 -12.32 5.37
N THR A 82 2.77 -12.83 6.15
CA THR A 82 3.71 -13.88 5.73
C THR A 82 2.99 -15.12 5.20
N LEU A 83 1.98 -15.61 5.91
CA LEU A 83 1.23 -16.79 5.50
C LEU A 83 0.31 -16.53 4.31
N ALA A 84 -0.11 -15.29 4.08
CA ALA A 84 -0.90 -14.91 2.91
C ALA A 84 -0.04 -14.74 1.65
N GLU A 85 1.16 -14.18 1.76
CA GLU A 85 2.03 -13.92 0.60
C GLU A 85 3.06 -15.01 0.31
N SER A 86 3.22 -16.02 1.18
CA SER A 86 4.18 -17.11 0.97
C SER A 86 3.59 -18.50 1.16
N ILE A 87 4.13 -19.48 0.41
CA ILE A 87 3.75 -20.88 0.56
C ILE A 87 4.91 -21.81 0.19
N ARG A 88 5.03 -22.92 0.91
CA ARG A 88 5.85 -24.07 0.50
C ARG A 88 5.02 -25.09 -0.24
N ILE A 89 5.47 -25.49 -1.44
CA ILE A 89 4.78 -26.46 -2.30
C ILE A 89 5.71 -27.63 -2.58
N GLU A 90 5.17 -28.85 -2.54
CA GLU A 90 5.84 -30.04 -3.02
C GLU A 90 5.42 -30.34 -4.46
N HIS A 91 6.39 -30.52 -5.36
CA HIS A 91 6.16 -30.94 -6.73
C HIS A 91 7.31 -31.82 -7.20
N ASP A 92 6.99 -32.97 -7.80
CA ASP A 92 7.95 -33.97 -8.28
C ASP A 92 9.03 -34.37 -7.25
N GLY A 93 8.64 -34.50 -5.98
CA GLY A 93 9.52 -34.89 -4.88
C GLY A 93 10.49 -33.78 -4.42
N GLN A 94 10.33 -32.55 -4.92
CA GLN A 94 11.09 -31.38 -4.51
C GLN A 94 10.19 -30.39 -3.77
N GLN A 95 10.69 -29.84 -2.66
CA GLN A 95 10.04 -28.76 -1.92
C GLN A 95 10.49 -27.41 -2.49
N TRP A 96 9.54 -26.51 -2.68
CA TRP A 96 9.73 -25.17 -3.22
C TRP A 96 9.24 -24.13 -2.23
N ASP A 97 10.07 -23.15 -1.90
CA ASP A 97 9.64 -21.94 -1.21
C ASP A 97 9.17 -20.93 -2.27
N THR A 98 8.01 -20.30 -2.03
CA THR A 98 7.43 -19.33 -2.96
C THR A 98 6.97 -18.08 -2.24
N LEU A 99 7.07 -16.94 -2.92
CA LEU A 99 6.73 -15.62 -2.40
C LEU A 99 6.03 -14.79 -3.47
N LEU A 100 4.89 -14.20 -3.11
CA LEU A 100 4.16 -13.22 -3.89
C LEU A 100 4.90 -11.88 -3.86
N LEU A 101 5.08 -11.31 -5.03
CA LEU A 101 5.76 -10.05 -5.27
C LEU A 101 4.76 -9.00 -5.76
N ALA A 102 4.90 -7.79 -5.25
CA ALA A 102 4.35 -6.60 -5.87
C ALA A 102 5.47 -5.84 -6.57
N ILE A 103 5.21 -5.39 -7.79
CA ILE A 103 6.15 -4.67 -8.66
C ILE A 103 5.57 -3.28 -8.91
N PRO A 104 5.93 -2.28 -8.10
CA PRO A 104 5.27 -0.99 -8.11
C PRO A 104 5.82 -0.07 -9.20
N ILE A 105 4.90 0.64 -9.82
CA ILE A 105 5.12 1.73 -10.76
C ILE A 105 4.39 2.93 -10.18
N VAL A 106 5.11 3.81 -9.50
CA VAL A 106 4.53 5.01 -8.89
C VAL A 106 4.39 6.05 -9.99
N ALA A 107 3.15 6.34 -10.39
CA ALA A 107 2.87 7.21 -11.52
C ALA A 107 2.12 8.47 -11.11
N HIS A 108 2.38 9.57 -11.80
CA HIS A 108 1.56 10.77 -11.74
C HIS A 108 1.39 11.39 -13.12
N THR A 109 0.30 12.13 -13.31
CA THR A 109 -0.10 12.63 -14.63
C THR A 109 -1.13 13.76 -14.48
N ARG A 110 -1.57 14.32 -15.61
CA ARG A 110 -2.72 15.23 -15.70
C ARG A 110 -3.97 14.52 -16.25
N TYR A 111 -3.86 13.23 -16.57
CA TYR A 111 -4.92 12.41 -17.14
C TYR A 111 -5.19 11.19 -16.25
N GLN A 112 -6.01 10.23 -16.70
CA GLN A 112 -6.19 8.99 -15.95
C GLN A 112 -4.95 8.09 -16.11
N ILE A 113 -4.48 7.50 -15.01
CA ILE A 113 -3.38 6.51 -15.04
C ILE A 113 -3.93 5.17 -15.57
N PRO A 114 -3.41 4.63 -16.67
CA PRO A 114 -3.88 3.37 -17.24
C PRO A 114 -3.77 2.16 -16.29
N SER A 115 -4.70 1.22 -16.44
CA SER A 115 -4.68 -0.13 -15.84
C SER A 115 -5.26 -1.11 -16.87
N GLY A 116 -5.02 -2.41 -16.74
CA GLY A 116 -5.59 -3.38 -17.68
C GLY A 116 -4.63 -4.49 -18.14
N PRO A 117 -4.97 -5.20 -19.22
CA PRO A 117 -4.18 -6.33 -19.67
C PRO A 117 -2.78 -5.91 -20.14
N LEU A 118 -1.77 -6.69 -19.74
CA LEU A 118 -0.39 -6.47 -20.19
C LEU A 118 -0.14 -7.12 -21.55
N PRO A 119 0.50 -6.43 -22.50
CA PRO A 119 1.01 -7.05 -23.71
C PRO A 119 2.01 -8.16 -23.39
N THR A 120 1.98 -9.26 -24.15
CA THR A 120 2.91 -10.39 -23.97
C THR A 120 4.38 -9.95 -24.00
N THR A 121 4.71 -8.95 -24.82
CA THR A 121 6.06 -8.38 -24.90
C THR A 121 6.52 -7.76 -23.58
N VAL A 122 5.61 -7.08 -22.86
CA VAL A 122 5.91 -6.50 -21.55
C VAL A 122 6.05 -7.61 -20.51
N VAL A 123 5.15 -8.61 -20.51
CA VAL A 123 5.26 -9.75 -19.57
C VAL A 123 6.61 -10.47 -19.73
N GLN A 124 7.05 -10.69 -20.97
CA GLN A 124 8.35 -11.27 -21.28
C GLN A 124 9.51 -10.36 -20.85
N ALA A 125 9.41 -9.05 -21.08
CA ALA A 125 10.41 -8.08 -20.62
C ALA A 125 10.53 -8.07 -19.09
N THR A 126 9.40 -8.08 -18.37
CA THR A 126 9.35 -8.18 -16.91
C THR A 126 10.03 -9.45 -16.42
N ALA A 127 9.72 -10.62 -16.99
CA ALA A 127 10.35 -11.89 -16.62
C ALA A 127 11.87 -11.84 -16.81
N LEU A 128 12.32 -11.34 -17.96
CA LEU A 128 13.75 -11.23 -18.26
C LEU A 128 14.46 -10.25 -17.30
N ALA A 129 13.87 -9.09 -17.05
CA ALA A 129 14.43 -8.10 -16.14
C ALA A 129 14.52 -8.63 -14.70
N LEU A 130 13.48 -9.32 -14.21
CA LEU A 130 13.48 -9.96 -12.89
C LEU A 130 14.60 -11.00 -12.79
N HIS A 131 14.72 -11.94 -13.72
CA HIS A 131 15.79 -12.95 -13.70
C HIS A 131 17.19 -12.34 -13.75
N ASN A 132 17.37 -11.26 -14.52
CA ASN A 132 18.68 -10.64 -14.70
C ASN A 132 19.11 -9.77 -13.52
N THR A 133 18.16 -9.18 -12.77
CA THR A 133 18.47 -8.09 -11.85
C THR A 133 17.94 -8.28 -10.43
N VAL A 134 16.90 -9.10 -10.23
CA VAL A 134 16.21 -9.21 -8.93
C VAL A 134 16.25 -10.64 -8.37
N THR A 135 15.79 -11.61 -9.16
CA THR A 135 15.61 -12.99 -8.67
C THR A 135 16.87 -13.83 -8.84
N ALA A 136 16.99 -14.87 -8.01
CA ALA A 136 18.09 -15.81 -8.09
C ALA A 136 18.05 -16.62 -9.41
N VAL A 137 19.22 -17.15 -9.80
CA VAL A 137 19.44 -17.77 -11.12
C VAL A 137 18.48 -18.92 -11.41
N ASP A 138 18.24 -19.81 -10.44
CA ASP A 138 17.40 -21.00 -10.61
C ASP A 138 15.96 -20.80 -10.12
N SER A 139 15.53 -19.55 -9.99
CA SER A 139 14.16 -19.22 -9.62
C SER A 139 13.18 -19.47 -10.77
N ARG A 140 11.93 -19.80 -10.44
CA ARG A 140 10.80 -19.84 -11.37
C ARG A 140 9.88 -18.67 -11.11
N LEU A 141 9.23 -18.17 -12.15
CA LEU A 141 8.33 -17.03 -12.10
C LEU A 141 6.95 -17.40 -12.67
N ALA A 142 5.90 -16.84 -12.06
CA ALA A 142 4.59 -16.69 -12.67
C ALA A 142 4.17 -15.23 -12.54
N ILE A 143 3.87 -14.57 -13.66
CA ILE A 143 3.52 -13.14 -13.70
C ILE A 143 2.08 -13.03 -14.18
N VAL A 144 1.25 -12.30 -13.42
CA VAL A 144 -0.12 -12.01 -13.85
C VAL A 144 -0.06 -11.08 -15.07
N PRO A 145 -0.72 -11.40 -16.19
CA PRO A 145 -0.71 -10.56 -17.40
C PRO A 145 -1.66 -9.35 -17.26
N TRP A 146 -1.57 -8.62 -16.15
CA TRP A 146 -2.43 -7.48 -15.81
C TRP A 146 -1.64 -6.41 -15.06
N LEU A 147 -1.90 -5.16 -15.40
CA LEU A 147 -1.44 -3.96 -14.71
C LEU A 147 -2.55 -3.52 -13.76
N TYR A 148 -2.35 -3.80 -12.47
CA TYR A 148 -3.31 -3.53 -11.41
C TYR A 148 -3.29 -2.06 -11.00
N SER A 149 -4.47 -1.47 -10.79
CA SER A 149 -4.62 -0.37 -9.83
C SER A 149 -4.70 -0.90 -8.41
N ILE A 150 -4.56 -0.03 -7.42
CA ILE A 150 -4.70 -0.42 -6.00
C ILE A 150 -6.10 -0.99 -5.70
N ASP A 151 -7.16 -0.45 -6.30
CA ASP A 151 -8.55 -0.93 -6.14
C ASP A 151 -8.76 -2.36 -6.67
N GLN A 152 -7.89 -2.79 -7.57
CA GLN A 152 -7.93 -4.10 -8.22
C GLN A 152 -7.09 -5.15 -7.50
N MET A 153 -6.23 -4.73 -6.56
CA MET A 153 -5.38 -5.62 -5.78
C MET A 153 -6.22 -6.43 -4.77
N PRO A 154 -5.78 -7.64 -4.36
CA PRO A 154 -6.38 -8.37 -3.26
C PRO A 154 -6.58 -7.49 -2.01
N GLN A 155 -7.82 -7.45 -1.51
CA GLN A 155 -8.25 -6.57 -0.42
C GLN A 155 -8.20 -7.25 0.96
N SER A 156 -7.77 -8.51 1.02
CA SER A 156 -7.69 -9.27 2.27
C SER A 156 -6.61 -10.33 2.25
N HIS A 157 -6.14 -10.73 3.44
CA HIS A 157 -5.17 -11.83 3.60
C HIS A 157 -5.65 -13.12 2.94
N CYS A 158 -6.95 -13.43 3.03
CA CYS A 158 -7.54 -14.60 2.38
C CYS A 158 -7.48 -14.50 0.85
N GLN A 159 -7.80 -13.33 0.26
CA GLN A 159 -7.70 -13.13 -1.19
C GLN A 159 -6.24 -13.19 -1.68
N THR A 160 -5.32 -12.56 -0.94
CA THR A 160 -3.89 -12.62 -1.23
C THR A 160 -3.40 -14.06 -1.20
N ARG A 161 -3.81 -14.86 -0.20
CA ARG A 161 -3.47 -16.29 -0.11
C ARG A 161 -3.90 -17.08 -1.34
N VAL A 162 -5.13 -16.88 -1.82
CA VAL A 162 -5.65 -17.58 -3.01
C VAL A 162 -4.84 -17.21 -4.25
N LEU A 163 -4.49 -15.94 -4.41
CA LEU A 163 -3.65 -15.47 -5.51
C LEU A 163 -2.24 -16.10 -5.43
N THR A 164 -1.63 -16.09 -4.25
CA THR A 164 -0.33 -16.72 -3.99
C THR A 164 -0.36 -18.21 -4.35
N GLU A 165 -1.37 -18.97 -3.90
CA GLU A 165 -1.50 -20.40 -4.19
C GLU A 165 -1.64 -20.68 -5.69
N THR A 166 -2.44 -19.87 -6.38
CA THR A 166 -2.66 -20.01 -7.83
C THR A 166 -1.37 -19.76 -8.62
N LEU A 167 -0.66 -18.68 -8.30
CA LEU A 167 0.57 -18.30 -8.99
C LEU A 167 1.75 -19.21 -8.62
N ALA A 168 1.85 -19.63 -7.37
CA ALA A 168 2.89 -20.55 -6.91
C ALA A 168 2.76 -21.91 -7.61
N MET A 169 1.54 -22.44 -7.77
CA MET A 169 1.30 -23.65 -8.55
C MET A 169 1.73 -23.47 -10.02
N ALA A 170 1.34 -22.36 -10.65
CA ALA A 170 1.74 -22.06 -12.03
C ALA A 170 3.27 -21.96 -12.19
N ALA A 171 3.95 -21.24 -11.30
CA ALA A 171 5.41 -21.08 -11.32
C ALA A 171 6.14 -22.42 -11.14
N VAL A 172 5.68 -23.25 -10.20
CA VAL A 172 6.35 -24.53 -9.88
C VAL A 172 6.05 -25.60 -10.94
N THR A 173 4.85 -25.67 -11.49
CA THR A 173 4.47 -26.71 -12.47
C THR A 173 4.69 -26.32 -13.93
N GLY A 174 4.92 -25.02 -14.20
CA GLY A 174 4.97 -24.49 -15.57
C GLY A 174 3.61 -24.50 -16.28
N SER A 175 2.51 -24.55 -15.52
CA SER A 175 1.15 -24.52 -16.06
C SER A 175 0.64 -23.09 -16.26
N ASP A 176 -0.41 -22.95 -17.08
CA ASP A 176 -1.05 -21.65 -17.30
C ASP A 176 -1.71 -21.10 -16.03
N ILE A 177 -1.61 -19.78 -15.85
CA ILE A 177 -2.28 -19.06 -14.77
C ILE A 177 -3.78 -19.03 -15.03
N LYS A 178 -4.57 -19.59 -14.10
CA LYS A 178 -6.04 -19.59 -14.16
C LYS A 178 -6.60 -18.50 -13.24
N LEU A 179 -6.72 -17.28 -13.76
CA LEU A 179 -7.31 -16.13 -13.08
C LEU A 179 -8.41 -15.50 -13.93
N GLU A 180 -9.51 -15.09 -13.28
CA GLU A 180 -10.56 -14.30 -13.91
C GLU A 180 -10.18 -12.82 -13.87
N LEU A 181 -9.84 -12.24 -15.02
CA LEU A 181 -9.37 -10.85 -15.16
C LEU A 181 -10.33 -9.97 -15.98
N ARG A 182 -11.48 -10.50 -16.40
CA ARG A 182 -12.40 -9.80 -17.31
C ARG A 182 -13.36 -8.84 -16.61
N ASP A 183 -13.70 -9.13 -15.36
CA ASP A 183 -14.67 -8.39 -14.56
C ASP A 183 -13.98 -7.57 -13.46
N MET A 184 -12.81 -6.99 -13.77
CA MET A 184 -12.07 -6.15 -12.83
C MET A 184 -12.84 -4.85 -12.58
N SER A 185 -12.85 -4.40 -11.33
CA SER A 185 -13.47 -3.14 -10.93
C SER A 185 -12.98 -1.97 -11.76
N GLU A 186 -13.88 -1.04 -12.08
CA GLU A 186 -13.50 0.26 -12.64
C GLU A 186 -12.57 0.98 -11.69
N THR A 187 -11.55 1.63 -12.24
CA THR A 187 -10.56 2.35 -11.45
C THR A 187 -11.02 3.78 -11.23
N ILE A 188 -10.75 4.28 -10.02
CA ILE A 188 -11.01 5.68 -9.70
C ILE A 188 -10.05 6.56 -10.51
N ALA A 189 -10.54 7.69 -11.04
CA ALA A 189 -9.69 8.65 -11.72
C ALA A 189 -8.84 9.42 -10.67
N VAL A 190 -7.59 8.99 -10.54
CA VAL A 190 -6.56 9.57 -9.66
C VAL A 190 -5.44 10.15 -10.53
N LEU A 191 -4.89 11.30 -10.16
CA LEU A 191 -3.79 11.93 -10.92
C LEU A 191 -2.40 11.54 -10.39
N ALA A 192 -2.33 10.86 -9.24
CA ALA A 192 -1.15 10.22 -8.70
C ALA A 192 -1.57 8.92 -7.98
N ASP A 193 -1.06 7.78 -8.42
CA ASP A 193 -1.42 6.46 -7.87
C ASP A 193 -0.37 5.42 -8.29
N PRO A 194 0.00 4.45 -7.43
CA PRO A 194 0.76 3.30 -7.89
C PRO A 194 -0.05 2.41 -8.85
N ARG A 195 0.68 1.82 -9.79
CA ARG A 195 0.26 0.65 -10.56
C ARG A 195 1.15 -0.53 -10.19
N PHE A 196 0.60 -1.74 -10.24
CA PHE A 196 1.32 -2.93 -9.83
C PHE A 196 1.31 -3.98 -10.94
N ILE A 197 2.48 -4.57 -11.19
CA ILE A 197 2.55 -5.91 -11.77
C ILE A 197 2.66 -6.88 -10.58
N VAL A 198 1.90 -7.97 -10.60
CA VAL A 198 1.94 -8.99 -9.55
C VAL A 198 2.56 -10.26 -10.10
N ALA A 199 3.46 -10.86 -9.32
CA ALA A 199 4.14 -12.09 -9.70
C ALA A 199 4.39 -12.99 -8.49
N VAL A 200 4.69 -14.27 -8.70
CA VAL A 200 5.31 -15.14 -7.70
C VAL A 200 6.71 -15.50 -8.16
N VAL A 201 7.65 -15.51 -7.21
CA VAL A 201 8.96 -16.15 -7.35
C VAL A 201 8.98 -17.45 -6.55
N ALA A 202 9.55 -18.50 -7.13
CA ALA A 202 9.71 -19.80 -6.51
C ALA A 202 11.15 -20.30 -6.63
N ALA A 203 11.70 -20.88 -5.57
CA ALA A 203 13.01 -21.54 -5.59
C ALA A 203 12.96 -22.82 -4.74
N PRO A 204 13.85 -23.81 -4.99
CA PRO A 204 13.95 -24.97 -4.12
C PRO A 204 14.16 -24.55 -2.66
N THR A 205 13.47 -25.20 -1.73
CA THR A 205 13.53 -24.85 -0.31
C THR A 205 14.97 -24.79 0.20
N GLY A 206 15.32 -23.70 0.88
CA GLY A 206 16.68 -23.43 1.35
C GLY A 206 17.63 -22.81 0.33
N SER A 207 17.17 -22.56 -0.91
CA SER A 207 17.91 -21.80 -1.92
C SER A 207 17.49 -20.32 -1.94
N PRO A 208 18.34 -19.41 -2.43
CA PRO A 208 17.99 -18.00 -2.59
C PRO A 208 16.78 -17.79 -3.51
N LEU A 209 15.83 -16.93 -3.11
CA LEU A 209 14.78 -16.39 -3.99
C LEU A 209 15.29 -15.17 -4.76
N PHE A 210 16.14 -14.37 -4.11
CA PHE A 210 16.64 -13.10 -4.63
C PHE A 210 18.16 -13.08 -4.76
N ARG A 211 18.68 -12.20 -5.61
CA ARG A 211 20.14 -12.05 -5.82
C ARG A 211 20.89 -11.60 -4.57
N TRP A 212 20.29 -10.78 -3.71
CA TRP A 212 20.92 -10.34 -2.46
C TRP A 212 21.01 -11.45 -1.40
N GLN A 213 20.30 -12.56 -1.60
CA GLN A 213 20.40 -13.75 -0.74
C GLN A 213 21.46 -14.75 -1.21
N ALA A 214 21.95 -14.61 -2.45
CA ALA A 214 22.94 -15.53 -3.02
C ALA A 214 24.33 -15.39 -2.38
N GLU A 215 25.20 -16.36 -2.64
CA GLU A 215 26.62 -16.30 -2.29
C GLU A 215 27.43 -15.54 -3.36
N THR A 216 28.60 -15.03 -2.97
CA THR A 216 29.57 -14.42 -3.90
C THR A 216 30.08 -15.49 -4.89
N PRO A 217 30.23 -15.19 -6.20
CA PRO A 217 30.14 -13.88 -6.85
C PRO A 217 28.75 -13.55 -7.43
N LEU A 218 27.73 -14.38 -7.20
CA LEU A 218 26.38 -14.17 -7.74
C LEU A 218 25.56 -13.16 -6.92
N ARG A 219 25.97 -12.90 -5.67
CA ARG A 219 25.34 -11.90 -4.81
C ARG A 219 25.35 -10.52 -5.46
N GLN A 220 24.18 -9.87 -5.45
CA GLN A 220 24.02 -8.49 -5.88
C GLN A 220 23.29 -7.69 -4.81
N GLU A 221 23.77 -6.49 -4.49
CA GLU A 221 23.09 -5.63 -3.51
C GLU A 221 21.75 -5.10 -4.06
N ARG A 222 20.83 -4.78 -3.15
CA ARG A 222 19.49 -4.26 -3.49
C ARG A 222 19.57 -3.00 -4.36
N GLY A 223 20.47 -2.06 -4.05
CA GLY A 223 20.64 -0.84 -4.84
C GLY A 223 21.09 -1.10 -6.29
N VAL A 224 22.02 -2.04 -6.49
CA VAL A 224 22.46 -2.44 -7.84
C VAL A 224 21.33 -3.16 -8.58
N SER A 225 20.54 -3.98 -7.87
CA SER A 225 19.35 -4.65 -8.39
C SER A 225 18.29 -3.66 -8.85
N LEU A 226 18.03 -2.61 -8.06
CA LEU A 226 17.09 -1.53 -8.38
C LEU A 226 17.50 -0.79 -9.65
N ILE A 227 18.77 -0.36 -9.76
CA ILE A 227 19.27 0.36 -10.94
C ILE A 227 19.15 -0.54 -12.18
N GLY A 228 19.52 -1.81 -12.07
CA GLY A 228 19.38 -2.78 -13.16
C GLY A 228 17.93 -2.94 -13.61
N TRP A 229 17.02 -3.08 -12.64
CA TRP A 229 15.58 -3.19 -12.87
C TRP A 229 15.03 -1.94 -13.57
N GLN A 230 15.33 -0.74 -13.04
CA GLN A 230 14.90 0.54 -13.60
C GLN A 230 15.36 0.71 -15.05
N ASN A 231 16.63 0.42 -15.33
CA ASN A 231 17.18 0.52 -16.68
C ASN A 231 16.53 -0.46 -17.66
N ALA A 232 16.25 -1.69 -17.22
CA ALA A 232 15.68 -2.74 -18.07
C ALA A 232 14.19 -2.49 -18.37
N MET A 233 13.46 -1.89 -17.44
CA MET A 233 11.99 -1.78 -17.51
C MET A 233 11.46 -0.39 -17.82
N HIS A 234 12.30 0.64 -17.85
CA HIS A 234 11.87 2.00 -18.18
C HIS A 234 11.08 2.06 -19.50
N ASP A 235 11.66 1.61 -20.61
CA ASP A 235 11.01 1.70 -21.92
C ASP A 235 9.76 0.79 -22.06
N PRO A 236 9.77 -0.48 -21.61
CA PRO A 236 8.56 -1.29 -21.55
C PRO A 236 7.42 -0.63 -20.78
N ILE A 237 7.68 -0.03 -19.62
CA ILE A 237 6.65 0.61 -18.80
C ILE A 237 6.19 1.94 -19.39
N ALA A 238 7.09 2.76 -19.95
CA ALA A 238 6.74 4.00 -20.63
C ALA A 238 5.73 3.77 -21.77
N SER A 239 5.81 2.63 -22.46
CA SER A 239 4.85 2.25 -23.50
C SER A 239 3.42 1.99 -23.00
N LEU A 240 3.25 1.68 -21.70
CA LEU A 240 1.96 1.41 -21.07
C LEU A 240 1.29 2.66 -20.49
N LEU A 241 2.10 3.68 -20.18
CA LEU A 241 1.69 4.85 -19.41
C LEU A 241 1.88 6.15 -20.21
N PRO A 242 1.22 6.31 -21.38
CA PRO A 242 1.38 7.50 -22.19
C PRO A 242 0.92 8.75 -21.43
N GLY A 243 1.81 9.74 -21.35
CA GLY A 243 1.53 11.00 -20.65
C GLY A 243 1.60 10.91 -19.12
N CYS A 244 2.14 9.82 -18.58
CA CYS A 244 2.50 9.72 -17.16
C CYS A 244 4.01 9.94 -17.00
N GLU A 245 4.37 10.63 -15.93
CA GLU A 245 5.70 10.53 -15.33
C GLU A 245 5.64 9.42 -14.27
N PHE A 246 6.66 8.57 -14.20
CA PHE A 246 6.66 7.44 -13.28
C PHE A 246 8.04 7.11 -12.72
N GLU A 247 8.04 6.45 -11.58
CA GLU A 247 9.21 5.86 -10.94
C GLU A 247 8.96 4.36 -10.73
N LEU A 248 10.00 3.54 -10.98
CA LEU A 248 9.97 2.11 -10.72
C LEU A 248 10.66 1.82 -9.39
N LEU A 249 9.94 1.17 -8.48
CA LEU A 249 10.51 0.70 -7.21
C LEU A 249 11.09 -0.71 -7.37
N LEU A 250 11.90 -1.13 -6.40
CA LEU A 250 12.50 -2.47 -6.40
C LEU A 250 11.39 -3.52 -6.23
N PRO A 251 11.29 -4.56 -7.07
CA PRO A 251 10.37 -5.66 -6.86
C PRO A 251 10.66 -6.43 -5.55
N GLU A 252 9.67 -6.54 -4.68
CA GLU A 252 9.78 -7.16 -3.35
C GLU A 252 8.46 -7.84 -2.93
N ALA A 253 8.47 -8.40 -1.71
CA ALA A 253 7.33 -9.02 -1.05
C ALA A 253 6.07 -8.13 -1.12
N TYR A 254 4.95 -8.74 -1.46
CA TYR A 254 3.69 -8.08 -1.80
C TYR A 254 3.29 -6.99 -0.80
N PHE A 255 3.14 -7.35 0.47
CA PHE A 255 2.61 -6.44 1.49
C PHE A 255 3.54 -5.25 1.72
N THR A 256 4.83 -5.52 1.94
CA THR A 256 5.83 -4.47 2.18
C THR A 256 5.90 -3.50 1.01
N ASN A 257 5.89 -4.01 -0.22
CA ASN A 257 6.07 -3.17 -1.39
C ASN A 257 4.81 -2.38 -1.76
N CYS A 258 3.60 -2.89 -1.45
CA CYS A 258 2.37 -2.11 -1.56
C CYS A 258 2.42 -0.89 -0.62
N ARG A 259 2.83 -1.08 0.64
CA ARG A 259 2.97 0.03 1.59
C ARG A 259 4.06 1.02 1.18
N LEU A 260 5.18 0.53 0.67
CA LEU A 260 6.26 1.40 0.19
C LEU A 260 5.80 2.25 -1.01
N ALA A 261 5.06 1.65 -1.94
CA ALA A 261 4.50 2.33 -3.10
C ALA A 261 3.53 3.44 -2.69
N ASP A 262 2.61 3.16 -1.76
CA ASP A 262 1.71 4.19 -1.26
C ASP A 262 2.49 5.30 -0.54
N LYS A 263 3.50 4.98 0.27
CA LYS A 263 4.35 6.00 0.92
C LYS A 263 5.04 6.91 -0.09
N HIS A 264 5.42 6.39 -1.25
CA HIS A 264 6.04 7.15 -2.33
C HIS A 264 5.05 8.01 -3.12
N VAL A 265 3.77 7.63 -3.20
CA VAL A 265 2.79 8.42 -3.95
C VAL A 265 2.30 9.65 -3.19
N ARG A 266 2.28 9.64 -1.85
CA ARG A 266 1.71 10.72 -1.04
C ARG A 266 2.22 12.14 -1.39
N PRO A 267 3.54 12.40 -1.58
CA PRO A 267 4.02 13.72 -2.02
C PRO A 267 3.55 14.07 -3.44
N LEU A 268 3.40 13.06 -4.30
CA LEU A 268 2.92 13.23 -5.67
C LEU A 268 1.43 13.58 -5.68
N SER A 269 0.62 13.05 -4.75
CA SER A 269 -0.79 13.43 -4.56
C SER A 269 -0.91 14.94 -4.31
N ILE A 270 -0.09 15.50 -3.41
CA ILE A 270 -0.07 16.95 -3.13
C ILE A 270 0.32 17.74 -4.38
N ARG A 271 1.40 17.34 -5.05
CA ARG A 271 1.87 18.02 -6.27
C ARG A 271 0.82 17.99 -7.39
N ALA A 272 0.17 16.85 -7.57
CA ALA A 272 -0.86 16.67 -8.58
C ALA A 272 -2.12 17.47 -8.25
N ALA A 273 -2.52 17.57 -6.98
CA ALA A 273 -3.62 18.42 -6.53
C ALA A 273 -3.34 19.91 -6.79
N VAL A 274 -2.13 20.38 -6.50
CA VAL A 274 -1.71 21.76 -6.78
C VAL A 274 -1.71 22.05 -8.28
N ASN A 275 -1.15 21.16 -9.10
CA ASN A 275 -1.17 21.31 -10.56
C ASN A 275 -2.60 21.31 -11.12
N PHE A 276 -3.47 20.45 -10.56
CA PHE A 276 -4.88 20.39 -10.92
C PHE A 276 -5.56 21.73 -10.62
N LEU A 277 -5.43 22.25 -9.41
CA LEU A 277 -5.96 23.56 -9.01
C LEU A 277 -5.44 24.69 -9.90
N GLU A 278 -4.13 24.74 -10.15
CA GLU A 278 -3.54 25.75 -11.04
C GLU A 278 -4.16 25.73 -12.44
N SER A 279 -4.31 24.54 -13.02
CA SER A 279 -4.90 24.39 -14.35
C SER A 279 -6.41 24.67 -14.40
N THR A 280 -7.11 24.41 -13.30
CA THR A 280 -8.57 24.37 -13.25
C THR A 280 -9.18 25.69 -12.84
N ILE A 281 -8.63 26.36 -11.81
CA ILE A 281 -9.10 27.66 -11.31
C ILE A 281 -8.15 28.82 -11.69
N GLY A 282 -7.04 28.54 -12.36
CA GLY A 282 -6.11 29.57 -12.87
C GLY A 282 -5.30 30.28 -11.78
N VAL A 283 -5.14 29.66 -10.62
CA VAL A 283 -4.42 30.21 -9.47
C VAL A 283 -3.04 29.57 -9.36
N LEU A 284 -1.98 30.38 -9.45
CA LEU A 284 -0.61 29.90 -9.24
C LEU A 284 -0.46 29.32 -7.83
N PRO A 285 0.46 28.35 -7.60
CA PRO A 285 0.64 27.73 -6.28
C PRO A 285 0.84 28.72 -5.13
N ALA A 286 1.57 29.82 -5.37
CA ALA A 286 1.79 30.89 -4.40
C ALA A 286 0.51 31.68 -4.03
N GLY A 287 -0.57 31.54 -4.79
CA GLY A 287 -1.90 32.08 -4.53
C GLY A 287 -2.80 31.14 -3.73
N LEU A 288 -2.35 29.93 -3.42
CA LEU A 288 -3.09 28.95 -2.61
C LEU A 288 -2.72 29.07 -1.13
N SER A 289 -3.69 28.74 -0.28
CA SER A 289 -3.55 28.50 1.16
C SER A 289 -3.89 27.03 1.44
N SER A 290 -3.16 26.40 2.35
CA SER A 290 -3.44 25.03 2.77
C SER A 290 -3.66 24.94 4.29
N VAL A 291 -4.56 24.04 4.70
CA VAL A 291 -4.72 23.65 6.10
C VAL A 291 -4.49 22.16 6.26
N VAL A 292 -3.67 21.78 7.24
CA VAL A 292 -3.36 20.38 7.55
C VAL A 292 -3.90 20.04 8.93
N GLY A 293 -4.66 18.95 9.03
CA GLY A 293 -5.17 18.41 10.30
C GLY A 293 -4.95 16.90 10.38
N ALA A 294 -4.71 16.39 11.59
CA ALA A 294 -4.62 14.97 11.86
C ALA A 294 -6.01 14.39 12.18
N PHE A 295 -6.33 13.22 11.64
CA PHE A 295 -7.63 12.57 11.78
C PHE A 295 -7.46 11.13 12.26
N GLY A 296 -8.34 10.69 13.16
CA GLY A 296 -8.38 9.32 13.69
C GLY A 296 -9.15 9.23 15.01
N GLU A 297 -9.37 8.00 15.51
CA GLU A 297 -10.19 7.79 16.72
C GLU A 297 -9.40 8.03 18.04
N GLU A 298 -8.34 7.25 18.28
CA GLU A 298 -7.51 7.35 19.49
C GLU A 298 -6.14 7.99 19.21
N GLN A 299 -5.67 7.84 17.98
CA GLN A 299 -4.42 8.37 17.45
C GLN A 299 -4.65 8.82 16.00
N ALA A 300 -3.70 9.55 15.42
CA ALA A 300 -3.76 9.88 14.00
C ALA A 300 -3.65 8.62 13.14
N ASP A 301 -4.64 8.41 12.28
CA ASP A 301 -4.65 7.36 11.24
C ASP A 301 -4.38 7.97 9.85
N GLU A 302 -4.69 9.25 9.67
CA GLU A 302 -4.43 10.01 8.44
C GLU A 302 -4.23 11.50 8.73
N TYR A 303 -3.62 12.23 7.80
CA TYR A 303 -3.70 13.68 7.74
C TYR A 303 -4.59 14.08 6.57
N ARG A 304 -5.44 15.09 6.75
CA ARG A 304 -6.19 15.70 5.65
C ARG A 304 -5.64 17.09 5.38
N ILE A 305 -5.34 17.34 4.11
CA ILE A 305 -4.75 18.58 3.59
C ILE A 305 -5.81 19.25 2.73
N SER A 306 -6.29 20.41 3.17
CA SER A 306 -7.24 21.23 2.42
C SER A 306 -6.53 22.31 1.62
N PHE A 307 -7.13 22.73 0.51
CA PHE A 307 -6.65 23.80 -0.35
C PHE A 307 -7.76 24.82 -0.57
N SER A 308 -7.39 26.10 -0.46
CA SER A 308 -8.25 27.25 -0.69
C SER A 308 -7.47 28.34 -1.44
N ILE A 309 -8.17 29.25 -2.09
CA ILE A 309 -7.55 30.49 -2.61
C ILE A 309 -7.18 31.39 -1.43
N LYS A 310 -5.98 32.01 -1.45
CA LYS A 310 -5.54 32.94 -0.40
C LYS A 310 -6.60 34.00 -0.10
N GLY A 311 -7.00 34.06 1.18
CA GLY A 311 -8.01 35.00 1.68
C GLY A 311 -9.46 34.52 1.57
N SER A 312 -9.70 33.36 0.94
CA SER A 312 -11.00 32.68 0.97
C SER A 312 -11.10 31.77 2.20
N SER A 313 -12.32 31.62 2.72
CA SER A 313 -12.65 30.58 3.70
C SER A 313 -13.16 29.29 3.05
N GLU A 314 -13.44 29.30 1.75
CA GLU A 314 -13.98 28.14 1.03
C GLU A 314 -12.86 27.16 0.69
N ILE A 315 -13.05 25.89 1.05
CA ILE A 315 -12.15 24.81 0.69
C ILE A 315 -12.53 24.33 -0.71
N ASN A 316 -11.61 24.50 -1.66
CA ASN A 316 -11.83 24.12 -3.04
C ASN A 316 -11.52 22.65 -3.30
N TYR A 317 -10.55 22.11 -2.57
CA TYR A 317 -10.05 20.78 -2.83
C TYR A 317 -9.33 20.18 -1.62
N GLY A 318 -9.17 18.86 -1.60
CA GLY A 318 -8.55 18.16 -0.49
C GLY A 318 -7.75 16.92 -0.91
N VAL A 319 -6.70 16.63 -0.15
CA VAL A 319 -5.84 15.46 -0.30
C VAL A 319 -5.77 14.75 1.04
N ILE A 320 -5.92 13.43 1.03
CA ILE A 320 -5.68 12.59 2.21
C ILE A 320 -4.21 12.17 2.20
N TRP A 321 -3.64 11.98 3.38
CA TRP A 321 -2.32 11.42 3.57
C TRP A 321 -2.47 10.30 4.61
N PRO A 322 -2.74 9.07 4.18
CA PRO A 322 -2.96 7.95 5.09
C PRO A 322 -1.65 7.60 5.78
N LEU A 323 -1.69 7.29 7.07
CA LEU A 323 -0.55 6.78 7.82
C LEU A 323 -0.53 5.25 7.76
N TYR A 324 0.66 4.67 7.62
CA TYR A 324 0.83 3.21 7.57
C TYR A 324 1.81 2.72 8.62
N ASP A 325 1.64 1.47 9.04
CA ASP A 325 2.55 0.76 9.93
C ASP A 325 2.82 1.49 11.25
N ARG A 326 4.11 1.77 11.50
CA ARG A 326 4.74 2.38 12.66
C ARG A 326 4.76 3.92 12.60
N GLU A 327 4.07 4.54 11.65
CA GLU A 327 3.91 6.00 11.59
C GLU A 327 2.94 6.51 12.67
N SER A 328 3.03 5.98 13.90
CA SER A 328 2.25 6.46 15.04
C SER A 328 2.74 7.85 15.44
N VAL A 329 1.81 8.79 15.49
CA VAL A 329 2.09 10.16 15.92
C VAL A 329 1.44 10.36 17.28
N ALA A 330 2.26 10.70 18.28
CA ALA A 330 1.74 11.06 19.59
C ALA A 330 0.86 12.32 19.50
N ASN A 331 -0.19 12.39 20.32
CA ASN A 331 -1.17 13.49 20.26
C ASN A 331 -0.56 14.88 20.53
N ASP A 332 0.57 14.95 21.23
CA ASP A 332 1.33 16.19 21.47
C ASP A 332 2.34 16.53 20.37
N ALA A 333 2.52 15.64 19.38
CA ALA A 333 3.44 15.78 18.25
C ALA A 333 2.74 15.99 16.89
N LEU A 334 1.41 16.14 16.86
CA LEU A 334 0.61 16.23 15.61
C LEU A 334 1.03 17.36 14.66
N ASN A 335 1.64 18.42 15.19
CA ASN A 335 2.14 19.54 14.39
C ASN A 335 3.64 19.81 14.57
N ASP A 336 4.36 18.87 15.18
CA ASP A 336 5.78 19.02 15.47
C ASP A 336 6.63 18.82 14.20
N LEU A 337 7.40 19.85 13.84
CA LEU A 337 8.32 19.82 12.70
C LEU A 337 9.78 19.52 13.10
N SER A 338 10.04 19.25 14.38
CA SER A 338 11.40 19.07 14.88
C SER A 338 12.06 17.79 14.34
N ASP A 339 11.24 16.79 14.02
CA ASP A 339 11.65 15.52 13.41
C ASP A 339 11.48 15.57 11.88
N ASP A 340 12.60 15.43 11.16
CA ASP A 340 12.65 15.41 9.70
C ASP A 340 11.93 14.20 9.09
N GLU A 341 11.76 13.11 9.86
CA GLU A 341 11.05 11.92 9.40
C GLU A 341 9.54 11.97 9.72
N SER A 342 9.08 12.96 10.49
CA SER A 342 7.68 13.06 10.89
C SER A 342 6.74 13.25 9.68
N PRO A 343 5.53 12.63 9.71
CA PRO A 343 4.58 12.79 8.62
C PRO A 343 4.24 14.25 8.31
N ILE A 344 4.04 15.07 9.35
CA ILE A 344 3.68 16.48 9.19
C ILE A 344 4.80 17.29 8.53
N LYS A 345 6.07 16.99 8.83
CA LYS A 345 7.22 17.62 8.16
C LYS A 345 7.27 17.24 6.69
N ARG A 346 7.10 15.96 6.36
CA ARG A 346 7.05 15.48 4.97
C ARG A 346 5.90 16.11 4.18
N ILE A 347 4.73 16.29 4.79
CA ILE A 347 3.59 17.01 4.18
C ILE A 347 3.97 18.47 3.90
N CYS A 348 4.55 19.17 4.89
CA CYS A 348 4.94 20.58 4.74
C CYS A 348 6.03 20.77 3.67
N ASP A 349 6.99 19.86 3.59
CA ASP A 349 8.02 19.89 2.55
C ASP A 349 7.40 19.64 1.17
N ALA A 350 6.50 18.67 1.04
CA ALA A 350 5.79 18.41 -0.23
C ALA A 350 4.93 19.60 -0.69
N LEU A 351 4.24 20.28 0.25
CA LEU A 351 3.51 21.52 -0.04
C LEU A 351 4.45 22.65 -0.50
N ARG A 352 5.59 22.81 0.18
CA ARG A 352 6.60 23.81 -0.18
C ARG A 352 7.21 23.53 -1.55
N ASP A 353 7.56 22.27 -1.83
CA ASP A 353 8.13 21.83 -3.11
C ASP A 353 7.12 22.00 -4.25
N ALA A 354 5.82 21.89 -3.96
CA ALA A 354 4.74 22.22 -4.87
C ALA A 354 4.47 23.73 -5.02
N GLY A 355 5.15 24.59 -4.25
CA GLY A 355 5.05 26.06 -4.32
C GLY A 355 3.97 26.68 -3.43
N VAL A 356 3.39 25.92 -2.50
CA VAL A 356 2.41 26.42 -1.52
C VAL A 356 3.12 26.84 -0.23
N GLU A 357 3.18 28.15 0.01
CA GLU A 357 3.90 28.72 1.16
C GLU A 357 3.01 28.96 2.39
N ASP A 358 1.72 29.22 2.18
CA ASP A 358 0.79 29.56 3.25
C ASP A 358 0.11 28.30 3.81
N VAL A 359 0.77 27.67 4.76
CA VAL A 359 0.35 26.40 5.38
C VAL A 359 -0.02 26.62 6.84
N PHE A 360 -1.29 26.45 7.16
CA PHE A 360 -1.80 26.40 8.53
C PHE A 360 -1.89 24.95 9.01
N ARG A 361 -1.64 24.69 10.28
CA ARG A 361 -1.68 23.33 10.85
C ARG A 361 -2.39 23.33 12.18
N HIS A 362 -3.32 22.41 12.34
CA HIS A 362 -3.97 22.17 13.61
C HIS A 362 -3.11 21.27 14.50
N ALA A 363 -3.21 21.48 15.81
CA ALA A 363 -2.55 20.69 16.85
C ALA A 363 -3.54 19.75 17.57
N MET A 364 -4.65 19.41 16.91
CA MET A 364 -5.71 18.59 17.47
C MET A 364 -6.00 17.40 16.56
N LEU A 365 -6.50 16.33 17.17
CA LEU A 365 -6.99 15.14 16.47
C LEU A 365 -8.48 15.35 16.15
N PHE A 366 -8.84 15.26 14.88
CA PHE A 366 -10.21 15.33 14.39
C PHE A 366 -10.80 13.92 14.20
N ASP A 367 -12.11 13.80 14.39
CA ASP A 367 -12.83 12.59 13.99
C ASP A 367 -12.94 12.54 12.46
N PRO A 368 -12.67 11.39 11.78
CA PRO A 368 -12.74 11.28 10.33
C PRO A 368 -14.19 11.24 9.83
N GLU A 369 -14.83 12.41 9.72
CA GLU A 369 -16.19 12.53 9.22
C GLU A 369 -16.25 12.49 7.69
N LEU A 370 -17.38 11.97 7.18
CA LEU A 370 -17.74 11.97 5.76
C LEU A 370 -18.98 12.84 5.58
N CYS A 371 -19.12 13.45 4.41
CA CYS A 371 -20.31 14.20 4.04
C CYS A 371 -21.53 13.28 3.93
N ASP A 372 -22.62 13.63 4.60
CA ASP A 372 -23.87 12.85 4.62
C ASP A 372 -24.54 12.75 3.24
N ASP A 373 -24.30 13.71 2.34
CA ASP A 373 -24.95 13.78 1.03
C ASP A 373 -24.24 12.96 -0.05
N CYS A 374 -22.91 13.01 -0.10
CA CYS A 374 -22.11 12.39 -1.17
C CYS A 374 -21.13 11.30 -0.70
N GLY A 375 -20.91 11.17 0.61
CA GLY A 375 -19.96 10.23 1.20
C GLY A 375 -18.49 10.63 1.05
N ALA A 376 -18.19 11.83 0.52
CA ALA A 376 -16.81 12.32 0.39
C ALA A 376 -16.22 12.71 1.75
N PRO A 377 -14.89 12.60 1.94
CA PRO A 377 -14.22 13.02 3.16
C PRO A 377 -14.36 14.53 3.40
N LEU A 378 -14.58 14.92 4.66
CA LEU A 378 -14.54 16.33 5.07
C LEU A 378 -13.10 16.79 5.37
N PHE A 379 -12.80 18.05 5.13
CA PHE A 379 -11.46 18.62 5.24
C PHE A 379 -11.42 19.74 6.27
N PRO A 380 -10.29 19.93 6.98
CA PRO A 380 -10.19 20.96 8.00
C PRO A 380 -10.09 22.34 7.36
N ASP A 381 -10.84 23.30 7.91
CA ASP A 381 -10.68 24.72 7.64
C ASP A 381 -9.73 25.38 8.67
N ARG A 382 -9.49 26.69 8.56
CA ARG A 382 -8.63 27.42 9.52
C ARG A 382 -9.25 27.60 10.90
N LEU A 383 -10.57 27.51 11.03
CA LEU A 383 -11.29 27.68 12.29
C LEU A 383 -11.35 26.36 13.09
N GLY A 384 -11.01 25.23 12.46
CA GLY A 384 -11.10 23.91 13.06
C GLY A 384 -12.45 23.25 12.83
N GLU A 385 -13.18 23.68 11.80
CA GLU A 385 -14.39 23.01 11.32
C GLU A 385 -14.04 22.02 10.21
N GLN A 386 -14.81 20.93 10.11
CA GLN A 386 -14.70 19.95 9.04
C GLN A 386 -15.71 20.29 7.96
N VAL A 387 -15.24 20.61 6.76
CA VAL A 387 -16.09 21.11 5.67
C VAL A 387 -15.92 20.29 4.39
N HIS A 388 -16.96 20.26 3.58
CA HIS A 388 -16.92 19.61 2.27
C HIS A 388 -16.08 20.45 1.30
N ALA A 389 -15.21 19.80 0.51
CA ALA A 389 -14.42 20.49 -0.51
C ALA A 389 -15.26 20.68 -1.78
N GLU A 390 -15.41 21.92 -2.24
CA GLU A 390 -16.25 22.24 -3.39
C GLU A 390 -15.54 23.19 -4.37
N MET A 391 -15.51 22.79 -5.63
CA MET A 391 -14.95 23.64 -6.69
C MET A 391 -15.93 24.77 -7.02
N PRO A 392 -15.45 25.98 -7.37
CA PRO A 392 -16.33 27.08 -7.77
C PRO A 392 -17.27 26.67 -8.92
N GLU A 393 -18.51 27.17 -8.92
CA GLU A 393 -19.59 26.77 -9.85
C GLU A 393 -19.21 26.85 -11.35
N ASP A 394 -18.28 27.72 -11.73
CA ASP A 394 -17.82 27.92 -13.11
C ASP A 394 -16.78 26.88 -13.60
N THR A 395 -16.49 25.85 -12.80
CA THR A 395 -15.43 24.86 -13.05
C THR A 395 -15.95 23.63 -13.82
N PRO A 396 -15.22 23.06 -14.80
CA PRO A 396 -15.60 21.80 -15.44
C PRO A 396 -15.76 20.65 -14.42
N SER A 397 -16.80 19.83 -14.60
CA SER A 397 -17.37 18.90 -13.62
C SER A 397 -16.57 17.61 -13.36
N GLN A 398 -15.24 17.63 -13.39
CA GLN A 398 -14.41 16.48 -13.02
C GLN A 398 -13.58 16.79 -11.78
N GLN A 399 -13.98 16.21 -10.65
CA GLN A 399 -13.15 16.13 -9.45
C GLN A 399 -12.46 14.75 -9.44
N PRO A 400 -11.20 14.65 -9.91
CA PRO A 400 -10.41 13.46 -9.59
C PRO A 400 -10.28 13.33 -8.07
N LEU A 401 -10.03 12.12 -7.57
CA LEU A 401 -9.71 11.89 -6.16
C LEU A 401 -8.20 11.78 -6.01
N PHE A 402 -7.69 11.97 -4.79
CA PHE A 402 -6.30 11.68 -4.43
C PHE A 402 -6.26 10.86 -3.15
N HIS A 403 -5.36 9.88 -3.11
CA HIS A 403 -5.09 9.07 -1.94
C HIS A 403 -4.23 9.80 -0.93
#